data_AF-A0A374B070-F1
#
_entry.id   AF-A0A374B070-F1
#
_cell.length_a   1.000
_cell.length_b   1.000
_cell.length_c   1.000
_cell.angle_alpha   90.00
_cell.angle_beta   90.00
_cell.angle_gamma   90.00
#
_symmetry.space_group_name_H-M   'P 1'
#
loop_
_entity.id
_entity.type
_entity.pdbx_description
1 polymer ?
#
loop_
_entity_poly.entity_id
_entity_poly.type
_entity_poly.pdbx_seq_one_letter_code
_entity_poly.pdbx_strand_id
1 'polypeptide(L)' 'MNTYYVTRIEEPDFGCEGRPEGQEIKDKVFLKQETTKEEMIIYMEDKLLYDRNVDEGTKVIIDEDGRLQKA' A
#
# COMPACT_ATOMS: atom_id res chain seq x y z
N MET A 1 2.40 18.13 -4.57
CA MET A 1 2.35 16.72 -4.16
C MET A 1 1.86 15.90 -5.32
N ASN A 2 2.50 14.76 -5.60
CA ASN A 2 2.01 13.82 -6.60
C ASN A 2 0.90 12.98 -5.98
N THR A 3 -0.20 12.80 -6.70
CA THR A 3 -1.31 11.92 -6.34
C THR A 3 -1.21 10.60 -7.11
N TYR A 4 -1.62 9.54 -6.45
CA TYR A 4 -1.57 8.19 -7.00
C TYR A 4 -2.92 7.51 -6.77
N TYR A 5 -3.30 6.60 -7.65
CA TYR A 5 -4.38 5.65 -7.40
C TYR A 5 -3.77 4.31 -7.00
N VAL A 6 -4.29 3.72 -5.93
CA VAL A 6 -4.03 2.32 -5.60
C VAL A 6 -4.73 1.46 -6.65
N THR A 7 -3.98 0.73 -7.46
CA THR A 7 -4.55 -0.09 -8.54
C THR A 7 -4.67 -1.56 -8.15
N ARG A 8 -3.85 -2.03 -7.21
CA ARG A 8 -3.87 -3.39 -6.71
C ARG A 8 -3.18 -3.49 -5.36
N ILE A 9 -3.67 -4.37 -4.49
CA ILE A 9 -3.00 -4.76 -3.25
C ILE A 9 -2.78 -6.29 -3.29
N GLU A 10 -1.54 -6.73 -3.08
CA GLU A 10 -1.20 -8.15 -2.91
C GLU A 10 -0.79 -8.38 -1.44
N GLU A 11 -1.66 -9.03 -0.67
CA GLU A 11 -1.36 -9.51 0.68
C GLU A 11 -0.40 -10.72 0.62
N PRO A 12 0.56 -10.83 1.55
CA PRO A 12 1.45 -11.99 1.62
C PRO A 12 0.69 -13.26 2.05
N ASP A 13 0.88 -14.35 1.31
CA ASP A 13 0.38 -15.68 1.66
C ASP A 13 1.39 -16.39 2.56
N PHE A 14 0.98 -16.69 3.80
CA PHE A 14 1.79 -17.39 4.80
C PHE A 14 1.56 -18.91 4.81
N GLY A 15 0.63 -19.42 3.99
CA GLY A 15 0.28 -20.83 3.97
C GLY A 15 -0.17 -21.37 5.34
N CYS A 16 -0.03 -22.69 5.52
CA CYS A 16 -0.44 -23.38 6.75
C CYS A 16 0.49 -23.16 7.95
N GLU A 17 1.71 -22.63 7.71
CA GLU A 17 2.72 -22.41 8.76
C GLU A 17 2.38 -21.21 9.66
N GLY A 18 1.42 -20.37 9.23
CA GLY A 18 0.96 -19.22 9.99
C GLY A 18 1.91 -18.03 9.92
N ARG A 19 1.49 -16.90 10.50
CA ARG A 19 2.27 -15.66 10.51
C ARG A 19 3.39 -15.75 11.55
N PRO A 20 4.64 -15.34 11.25
CA PRO A 20 5.69 -15.20 12.25
C PRO A 20 5.28 -14.21 13.35
N GLU A 21 5.41 -14.60 14.62
CA GLU A 21 5.10 -13.71 15.73
C GLU A 21 6.03 -12.49 15.77
N GLY A 22 5.45 -11.30 15.95
CA GLY A 22 6.20 -10.05 16.09
C GLY A 22 6.74 -9.45 14.78
N GLN A 23 6.48 -10.07 13.62
CA GLN A 23 6.85 -9.48 12.33
C GLN A 23 5.73 -8.59 11.79
N GLU A 24 6.10 -7.38 11.39
CA GLU A 24 5.20 -6.47 10.69
C GLU A 24 4.89 -7.00 9.28
N ILE A 25 3.60 -7.20 9.00
CA ILE A 25 3.12 -7.69 7.71
C ILE A 25 3.08 -6.52 6.74
N LYS A 26 3.66 -6.73 5.56
CA LYS A 26 3.66 -5.73 4.49
C LYS A 26 3.00 -6.28 3.25
N ASP A 27 2.07 -5.50 2.73
CA ASP A 27 1.42 -5.76 1.47
C ASP A 27 2.20 -5.09 0.35
N LYS A 28 2.14 -5.70 -0.83
CA LYS A 28 2.71 -5.14 -2.03
C LYS A 28 1.63 -4.32 -2.73
N VAL A 29 1.82 -3.00 -2.72
CA VAL A 29 0.85 -2.02 -3.21
C VAL A 29 1.29 -1.49 -4.56
N PHE A 30 0.40 -1.60 -5.55
CA PHE A 30 0.60 -1.06 -6.89
C PHE A 30 -0.05 0.31 -6.98
N LEU A 31 0.71 1.29 -7.42
CA LEU A 31 0.30 2.68 -7.54
C LEU A 31 0.40 3.13 -8.98
N LYS A 32 -0.55 3.96 -9.41
CA LYS A 32 -0.52 4.65 -10.69
C LYS A 32 -0.58 6.16 -10.49
N GLN A 33 0.45 6.87 -10.93
CA GLN A 33 0.52 8.32 -10.83
C GLN A 33 -0.59 8.97 -11.69
N GLU A 34 -1.32 9.93 -11.11
CA GLU A 34 -2.53 10.47 -11.72
C GLU A 34 -2.32 11.15 -13.09
N THR A 35 -1.26 11.93 -13.23
CA THR A 35 -0.91 12.71 -14.43
C THR A 35 -0.04 11.93 -15.41
N THR A 36 1.11 11.43 -14.98
CA THR A 36 2.10 10.77 -15.85
C THR A 36 1.70 9.35 -16.22
N LYS A 37 0.74 8.76 -15.48
CA LYS A 37 0.30 7.37 -15.61
C LYS A 37 1.38 6.34 -15.34
N GLU A 38 2.54 6.78 -14.83
CA GLU A 38 3.62 5.90 -14.40
C GLU A 38 3.15 5.00 -13.26
N GLU A 39 3.63 3.76 -13.30
CA GLU A 39 3.29 2.73 -12.33
C GLU A 39 4.48 2.49 -11.41
N MET A 40 4.20 2.31 -10.12
CA MET A 40 5.23 1.96 -9.15
C MET A 40 4.69 0.98 -8.11
N ILE A 41 5.60 0.29 -7.46
CA ILE A 41 5.30 -0.69 -6.41
C ILE A 41 5.96 -0.22 -5.12
N ILE A 42 5.20 -0.24 -4.03
CA ILE A 42 5.73 -0.04 -2.68
C ILE A 42 5.31 -1.19 -1.77
N TYR A 43 6.03 -1.36 -0.67
CA TYR A 43 5.64 -2.27 0.40
C TYR A 43 5.15 -1.44 1.58
N MET A 44 3.94 -1.71 2.03
CA MET A 44 3.28 -0.92 3.07
C MET A 44 2.74 -1.84 4.15
N GLU A 45 2.86 -1.42 5.40
CA GLU A 45 2.30 -2.12 6.55
C GLU A 45 0.79 -2.38 6.35
N ASP A 46 0.35 -3.64 6.40
CA ASP A 46 -1.07 -4.05 6.29
C ASP A 46 -1.94 -3.24 7.27
N LYS A 47 -1.47 -3.16 8.54
CA LYS A 47 -2.12 -2.37 9.58
C LYS A 47 -2.28 -0.89 9.20
N LEU A 48 -1.31 -0.30 8.51
CA LEU A 48 -1.39 1.10 8.10
C LEU A 48 -2.45 1.30 7.02
N LEU A 49 -2.51 0.40 6.04
CA LEU A 49 -3.53 0.42 4.99
C LEU A 49 -4.93 0.32 5.60
N TYR A 50 -5.12 -0.61 6.54
CA TYR A 50 -6.36 -0.78 7.29
C TYR A 50 -6.72 0.47 8.11
N ASP A 51 -5.80 0.95 8.96
CA ASP A 51 -6.03 2.09 9.86
C ASP A 51 -6.33 3.40 9.08
N ARG A 52 -5.80 3.53 7.86
CA ARG A 52 -6.03 4.69 6.98
C ARG A 52 -7.13 4.46 5.94
N ASN A 53 -7.78 3.30 5.96
CA ASN A 53 -8.85 2.94 5.03
C ASN A 53 -8.43 3.12 3.56
N VAL A 54 -7.23 2.62 3.23
CA VAL A 54 -6.62 2.64 1.90
C VAL A 54 -6.85 1.29 1.24
N ASP A 55 -7.77 1.28 0.28
CA ASP A 55 -8.15 0.11 -0.51
C ASP A 55 -7.85 0.32 -2.00
N GLU A 56 -7.99 -0.71 -2.83
CA GLU A 56 -7.96 -0.59 -4.29
C GLU A 56 -8.96 0.49 -4.77
N GLY A 57 -8.50 1.35 -5.69
CA GLY A 57 -9.23 2.52 -6.17
C GLY A 57 -9.05 3.79 -5.33
N THR A 58 -8.45 3.70 -4.14
CA THR A 58 -8.20 4.87 -3.28
C THR A 58 -7.18 5.81 -3.91
N LYS A 59 -7.46 7.11 -3.87
CA LYS A 59 -6.47 8.15 -4.20
C LYS A 59 -5.61 8.46 -2.97
N VAL A 60 -4.30 8.44 -3.14
CA VAL A 60 -3.32 8.62 -2.06
C VAL A 60 -2.21 9.60 -2.43
N ILE A 61 -1.54 10.11 -1.40
CA ILE A 61 -0.23 10.76 -1.48
C ILE A 61 0.80 9.91 -0.70
N ILE A 62 2.07 10.09 -1.04
CA ILE A 62 3.20 9.55 -0.27
C ILE A 62 3.72 10.70 0.61
N ASP A 63 3.71 10.51 1.93
CA ASP A 63 4.23 11.50 2.89
C ASP A 63 5.77 11.48 2.97
N GLU A 64 6.34 12.36 3.80
CA GLU A 64 7.80 12.54 3.92
C GLU A 64 8.52 11.28 4.44
N ASP A 65 7.81 10.40 5.15
CA ASP A 65 8.31 9.13 5.66
C ASP A 65 8.12 7.98 4.65
N GLY A 66 7.58 8.26 3.46
CA GLY A 66 7.30 7.26 2.45
C GLY A 66 6.01 6.47 2.68
N ARG A 67 5.12 6.93 3.58
CA ARG A 67 3.86 6.25 3.94
C ARG A 67 2.67 6.81 3.18
N LEU A 68 1.66 5.96 2.96
CA LEU A 68 0.46 6.33 2.20
C LEU A 68 -0.56 7.08 3.05
N GLN A 69 -1.00 8.25 2.60
CA GLN A 69 -2.13 8.98 3.18
C GLN A 69 -3.24 9.12 2.13
N LYS A 70 -4.51 9.12 2.52
CA LYS A 70 -5.59 9.49 1.59
C LYS A 70 -5.38 10.93 1.12
N ALA A 71 -5.51 11.14 -0.19
CA ALA A 71 -5.40 12.45 -0.83
C ALA A 71 -6.66 13.31 -0.69
#